data_AF-A0A179B7J1-F1
#
_entry.id   AF-A0A179B7J1-F1
#
_cell.length_a   1.000
_cell.length_b   1.000
_cell.length_c   1.000
_cell.angle_alpha   90.00
_cell.angle_beta   90.00
_cell.angle_gamma   90.00
#
_symmetry.space_group_name_H-M   'P 1'
#
loop_
_entity.id
_entity.type
_entity.pdbx_description
1 polymer ?
#
loop_
_entity_poly.entity_id
_entity_poly.type
_entity_poly.pdbx_seq_one_letter_code
_entity_poly.pdbx_strand_id
1 'polypeptide(L)'
;GQLSIDNNPVERALRGVAIGRKNFLFVGNDAGGERAASFYSIIETCKLNGVEPFAYLCDVLEKLPTWPNKRLHELLPWNWKKTALA
;
A
#
# COMPACT_ATOMS: atom_id res chain seq x y z
N GLY A 1 5.96 -26.44 -16.98
CA GLY A 1 6.07 -25.58 -15.79
C GLY A 1 6.58 -24.23 -16.22
N GLN A 2 5.91 -23.14 -15.86
CA GLN A 2 6.28 -21.76 -16.22
C GLN A 2 6.93 -21.04 -15.02
N LEU A 3 7.88 -21.68 -14.35
CA LEU A 3 8.63 -21.05 -13.27
C LEU A 3 10.04 -20.74 -13.78
N SER A 4 10.44 -19.48 -13.66
CA SER A 4 11.82 -19.05 -13.90
C SER A 4 12.77 -19.79 -12.96
N ILE A 5 13.99 -20.08 -13.42
CA ILE A 5 15.02 -20.74 -12.60
C ILE A 5 15.56 -19.83 -11.49
N ASP A 6 15.44 -18.51 -11.69
CA ASP A 6 15.90 -17.48 -10.77
C ASP A 6 14.74 -16.73 -10.08
N ASN A 7 15.01 -16.24 -8.88
CA ASN A 7 14.09 -15.47 -8.05
C ASN A 7 14.26 -13.95 -8.21
N ASN A 8 15.05 -13.47 -9.18
CA ASN A 8 15.34 -12.04 -9.35
C ASN A 8 14.09 -11.15 -9.38
N PRO A 9 12.97 -11.52 -10.04
CA PRO A 9 11.76 -10.71 -10.01
C PRO A 9 11.21 -10.51 -8.60
N VAL A 10 11.25 -11.57 -7.77
CA VAL A 10 10.78 -11.55 -6.39
C VAL A 10 11.72 -10.73 -5.51
N GLU A 11 13.03 -10.92 -5.65
CA GLU A 11 14.02 -10.14 -4.89
C GLU A 11 13.94 -8.64 -5.20
N ARG A 12 13.73 -8.29 -6.48
CA ARG A 12 13.49 -6.91 -6.90
C ARG A 12 12.23 -6.32 -6.29
N ALA A 13 11.14 -7.08 -6.25
CA ALA A 13 9.90 -6.64 -5.60
C ALA A 13 10.09 -6.42 -4.09
N LEU A 14 10.85 -7.30 -3.42
CA LEU A 14 11.09 -7.20 -1.97
C LEU A 14 12.12 -6.14 -1.58
N ARG A 15 12.93 -5.64 -2.52
CA ARG A 15 13.98 -4.65 -2.27
C ARG A 15 13.43 -3.38 -1.59
N GLY A 16 12.25 -2.93 -1.96
CA GLY A 16 11.59 -1.78 -1.34
C GLY A 16 11.33 -1.98 0.15
N VAL A 17 10.88 -3.18 0.54
CA VAL A 17 10.63 -3.57 1.94
C VAL A 17 11.93 -3.61 2.74
N ALA A 18 12.99 -4.18 2.16
CA ALA A 18 14.29 -4.27 2.80
C ALA A 18 14.89 -2.87 3.10
N ILE A 19 14.78 -1.94 2.14
CA ILE A 19 15.20 -0.54 2.32
C ILE A 19 14.32 0.16 3.36
N GLY A 20 13.00 0.01 3.26
CA GLY A 20 12.05 0.65 4.19
C GLY A 20 12.26 0.21 5.64
N ARG A 21 12.48 -1.09 5.88
CA ARG A 21 12.78 -1.62 7.24
C ARG A 21 14.00 -0.96 7.87
N LYS A 22 15.03 -0.62 7.09
CA LYS A 22 16.22 0.10 7.58
C LYS A 22 15.91 1.55 7.96
N ASN A 23 14.94 2.16 7.29
CA ASN A 23 14.63 3.59 7.42
C ASN A 23 13.46 3.89 8.38
N PHE A 24 12.62 2.90 8.69
CA PHE A 24 11.45 3.08 9.54
C PHE A 24 11.80 2.95 11.02
N LEU A 25 11.68 4.06 11.77
CA LEU A 25 11.95 4.11 13.22
C LEU A 25 10.95 3.29 14.06
N PHE A 26 9.84 2.83 13.48
CA PHE A 26 8.76 2.12 14.17
C PHE A 26 8.75 0.60 13.94
N VAL A 27 9.61 0.09 13.05
CA VAL A 27 9.71 -1.36 12.77
C VAL A 27 10.78 -1.98 13.67
N GLY A 28 10.49 -2.04 14.97
CA GLY A 28 11.35 -2.65 16.00
C GLY A 28 10.67 -3.71 16.86
N ASN A 29 9.37 -3.96 16.63
CA ASN A 29 8.57 -5.01 17.28
C ASN A 29 7.55 -5.58 16.30
N ASP A 30 6.91 -6.70 16.67
CA ASP A 30 5.98 -7.43 15.80
C ASP A 30 4.79 -6.57 15.34
N ALA A 31 4.21 -5.77 16.24
CA ALA A 31 3.10 -4.87 15.92
C ALA A 31 3.50 -3.78 14.90
N GLY A 32 4.74 -3.28 14.99
CA GLY A 32 5.33 -2.36 14.01
C GLY A 32 5.52 -3.03 12.65
N GLY A 33 5.95 -4.30 12.65
CA GLY A 33 6.07 -5.13 11.45
C GLY A 33 4.72 -5.37 10.76
N GLU A 34 3.69 -5.71 11.52
CA GLU A 34 2.33 -5.95 11.00
C GLU A 34 1.73 -4.70 10.35
N ARG A 35 1.91 -3.53 10.99
CA ARG A 35 1.49 -2.24 10.42
C ARG A 35 2.24 -1.94 9.13
N ALA A 36 3.55 -2.15 9.09
CA ALA A 36 4.34 -1.96 7.87
C ALA A 36 3.86 -2.90 6.75
N ALA A 37 3.60 -4.17 7.05
CA ALA A 37 3.06 -5.14 6.09
C ALA A 37 1.69 -4.71 5.54
N SER A 38 0.83 -4.16 6.39
CA SER A 38 -0.47 -3.62 5.99
C SER A 38 -0.31 -2.45 4.99
N PHE A 39 0.58 -1.51 5.29
CA PHE A 39 0.87 -0.39 4.38
C PHE A 39 1.46 -0.86 3.04
N TYR A 40 2.44 -1.77 3.06
CA TYR A 40 3.00 -2.33 1.82
C TYR A 40 1.93 -3.02 0.98
N SER A 41 1.03 -3.77 1.62
CA SER A 41 -0.07 -4.45 0.92
C SER A 41 -1.01 -3.47 0.23
N ILE A 42 -1.37 -2.36 0.88
CA ILE A 42 -2.20 -1.30 0.29
C ILE A 42 -1.47 -0.63 -0.88
N ILE A 43 -0.19 -0.28 -0.71
CA ILE A 43 0.62 0.36 -1.75
C ILE A 43 0.75 -0.53 -2.98
N GLU A 44 1.06 -1.82 -2.81
CA GLU A 44 1.15 -2.76 -3.93
C GLU A 44 -0.22 -2.98 -4.58
N THR A 45 -1.30 -3.00 -3.81
CA THR A 45 -2.66 -3.06 -4.36
C THR A 45 -2.96 -1.84 -5.25
N CYS A 46 -2.54 -0.64 -4.84
CA CYS A 46 -2.68 0.57 -5.66
C CYS A 46 -1.91 0.44 -6.99
N LYS A 47 -0.65 0.02 -6.94
CA LYS A 47 0.19 -0.19 -8.13
C LYS A 47 -0.43 -1.21 -9.09
N LEU A 48 -0.93 -2.33 -8.58
CA LEU A 48 -1.60 -3.36 -9.37
C LEU A 48 -2.87 -2.86 -10.07
N ASN A 49 -3.54 -1.86 -9.50
CA ASN A 49 -4.72 -1.23 -10.07
C ASN A 49 -4.41 0.03 -10.90
N GLY A 50 -3.13 0.35 -11.15
CA GLY A 50 -2.73 1.55 -11.89
C GLY A 50 -3.01 2.87 -11.14
N VAL A 51 -3.23 2.79 -9.83
CA VAL A 51 -3.50 3.93 -8.95
C VAL A 51 -2.20 4.45 -8.35
N GLU A 52 -2.00 5.76 -8.39
CA GLU A 52 -0.85 6.40 -7.75
C GLU A 52 -0.99 6.31 -6.21
N PRO A 53 -0.11 5.55 -5.51
CA PRO A 53 -0.33 5.23 -4.10
C PRO A 53 -0.31 6.43 -3.16
N PHE A 54 0.50 7.47 -3.43
CA PHE A 54 0.61 8.63 -2.55
C PHE A 54 -0.68 9.46 -2.59
N ALA A 55 -1.17 9.80 -3.77
CA ALA A 55 -2.43 10.52 -3.96
C ALA A 55 -3.63 9.76 -3.37
N TYR A 56 -3.66 8.43 -3.55
CA TYR A 56 -4.67 7.57 -2.91
C TYR A 56 -4.61 7.66 -1.40
N LEU A 57 -3.43 7.48 -0.79
CA LEU A 57 -3.28 7.49 0.66
C LEU A 57 -3.63 8.85 1.26
N CYS A 58 -3.21 9.95 0.64
CA CYS A 58 -3.58 11.30 1.09
C CYS A 58 -5.09 11.50 1.13
N ASP A 59 -5.77 11.21 0.01
CA ASP A 59 -7.22 11.39 -0.12
C ASP A 59 -8.01 10.47 0.83
N VAL A 60 -7.62 9.20 0.93
CA VAL A 60 -8.31 8.23 1.78
C VAL A 60 -8.10 8.52 3.26
N LEU A 61 -6.89 8.86 3.69
CA LEU A 61 -6.60 9.18 5.09
C LEU A 61 -7.28 10.47 5.55
N GLU A 62 -7.47 11.44 4.65
CA GLU A 62 -8.22 12.66 4.93
C GLU A 62 -9.73 12.37 5.08
N LYS A 63 -10.28 11.48 4.25
CA LYS A 63 -11.71 11.11 4.28
C LYS A 63 -12.06 10.16 5.43
N LEU A 64 -11.14 9.27 5.81
CA LEU A 64 -11.40 8.17 6.75
C LEU A 64 -12.09 8.60 8.07
N PRO A 65 -11.72 9.71 8.73
CA PRO A 65 -12.32 10.09 10.01
C PRO A 65 -13.81 10.46 9.92
N THR A 66 -14.27 10.93 8.76
CA THR A 66 -15.65 11.40 8.54
C THR A 66 -16.48 10.46 7.66
N TRP A 67 -15.84 9.47 7.03
CA TRP A 67 -16.50 8.58 6.08
C TRP A 67 -17.40 7.54 6.76
N PRO A 68 -18.62 7.28 6.26
CA PRO A 68 -19.48 6.23 6.82
C PRO A 68 -18.87 4.83 6.62
N ASN A 69 -18.80 4.03 7.70
CA ASN A 69 -18.28 2.65 7.64
C ASN A 69 -18.93 1.78 6.55
N LYS A 70 -20.25 1.93 6.32
CA LYS A 70 -20.99 1.19 5.28
C LYS A 70 -20.49 1.50 3.86
N ARG A 71 -19.82 2.65 3.66
CA ARG A 71 -19.35 3.16 2.37
C ARG A 71 -17.82 3.06 2.21
N LEU A 72 -17.12 2.38 3.12
CA LEU A 72 -15.66 2.19 3.03
C LEU A 72 -15.23 1.49 1.73
N HIS A 73 -16.08 0.62 1.19
CA HIS A 73 -15.82 -0.08 -0.06
C HIS A 73 -15.64 0.86 -1.27
N GLU A 74 -16.16 2.09 -1.20
CA GLU A 74 -15.98 3.12 -2.23
C GLU A 74 -14.56 3.70 -2.24
N LEU A 75 -13.85 3.62 -1.10
CA LEU A 75 -12.47 4.10 -0.95
C LEU A 75 -11.44 3.04 -1.33
N LEU A 76 -11.84 1.83 -1.72
CA LEU A 76 -10.90 0.77 -2.12
C LEU A 76 -10.16 1.15 -3.41
N PRO A 77 -8.91 0.72 -3.62
CA PRO A 77 -8.08 1.18 -4.74
C PRO A 77 -8.72 1.01 -6.13
N TRP A 78 -9.50 -0.04 -6.35
CA TRP A 78 -10.20 -0.29 -7.63
C TRP A 78 -11.49 0.51 -7.82
N ASN A 79 -12.05 1.07 -6.75
CA ASN A 79 -13.23 1.94 -6.80
C ASN A 79 -12.87 3.42 -6.65
N TRP A 80 -11.62 3.71 -6.28
CA TRP A 80 -11.15 5.05 -5.99
C TRP A 80 -11.17 5.91 -7.24
N LYS A 81 -11.90 7.03 -7.15
CA LYS A 81 -11.89 8.08 -8.16
C LYS A 81 -11.06 9.22 -7.61
N LYS A 82 -10.01 9.59 -8.35
CA LYS A 82 -9.18 10.75 -8.00
C LYS A 82 -10.10 11.95 -7.80
N THR A 83 -10.19 12.39 -6.55
CA THR A 83 -10.88 13.64 -6.24
C THR A 83 -9.99 14.75 -6.77
N ALA A 84 -10.52 15.57 -7.68
CA ALA A 84 -9.83 16.79 -8.08
C ALA A 84 -9.73 17.65 -6.82
N LEU A 85 -8.53 17.83 -6.29
CA LEU A 85 -8.27 18.84 -5.27
C LEU A 85 -8.66 20.18 -5.91
N ALA A 86 -9.67 20.84 -5.33
CA ALA A 86 -10.10 22.19 -5.71
C ALA A 86 -9.05 23.22 -5.33
#